data_AF-A0A7C6EXN2-F1
#
_entry.id   AF-A0A7C6EXN2-F1
#
_cell.length_a   1.000
_cell.length_b   1.000
_cell.length_c   1.000
_cell.angle_alpha   90.00
_cell.angle_beta   90.00
_cell.angle_gamma   90.00
#
_symmetry.space_group_name_H-M   'P 1'
#
loop_
_entity.id
_entity.type
_entity.pdbx_description
1 polymer ?
#
loop_
_entity_poly.entity_id
_entity_poly.type
_entity_poly.pdbx_seq_one_letter_code
_entity_poly.pdbx_strand_id
1 'polypeptide(L)'
;MLTLTVIRDNRDEVIRRLAKKKFTNTSLIDQIIALDDQRRALQVQSDQLQAESNRLSKEIGILIKNGNPAGAQQAKERTARIKE
;
A
#
# COMPACT_ATOMS: atom_id res chain seq x y z
N MET A 1 -2.79 2.49 24.36
CA MET A 1 -3.31 2.95 23.05
C MET A 1 -4.15 1.83 22.45
N LEU A 2 -5.31 2.12 21.87
CA LEU A 2 -6.07 1.14 21.07
C LEU A 2 -5.38 1.05 19.71
N THR A 3 -4.77 -0.09 19.40
CA THR A 3 -4.17 -0.35 18.08
C THR A 3 -5.27 -0.71 17.10
N LEU A 4 -5.16 -0.26 15.85
CA LEU A 4 -6.12 -0.58 14.79
C LEU A 4 -6.33 -2.08 14.59
N THR A 5 -5.27 -2.88 14.80
CA THR A 5 -5.32 -4.34 14.80
C THR A 5 -6.35 -4.88 15.80
N VAL A 6 -6.40 -4.32 17.01
CA VAL A 6 -7.34 -4.74 18.06
C VAL A 6 -8.78 -4.38 17.68
N ILE A 7 -8.97 -3.23 17.02
CA ILE A 7 -10.28 -2.80 16.52
C ILE A 7 -10.79 -3.74 15.43
N ARG A 8 -9.89 -4.24 14.59
CA ARG A 8 -10.21 -5.15 13.50
C ARG A 8 -10.47 -6.58 13.98
N ASP A 9 -9.56 -7.11 14.80
CA ASP A 9 -9.64 -8.50 15.28
C ASP A 9 -10.76 -8.70 16.31
N ASN A 10 -11.06 -7.66 17.10
CA ASN A 10 -12.03 -7.73 18.18
C ASN A 10 -13.12 -6.67 18.03
N ARG A 11 -13.56 -6.40 16.79
CA ARG A 11 -14.59 -5.38 16.47
C ARG A 11 -15.79 -5.42 17.41
N ASP A 12 -16.37 -6.60 17.60
CA ASP A 12 -17.58 -6.77 18.42
C ASP A 12 -17.33 -6.51 19.91
N GLU A 13 -16.14 -6.86 20.41
CA GLU A 13 -15.75 -6.62 21.80
C GLU A 13 -15.45 -5.12 22.02
N VAL A 14 -14.85 -4.46 21.03
CA VAL A 14 -14.62 -3.02 21.04
C VAL A 14 -15.95 -2.26 21.03
N ILE A 15 -16.91 -2.67 20.18
CA ILE A 15 -18.27 -2.11 20.16
C ILE A 15 -18.95 -2.30 21.52
N ARG A 16 -18.90 -3.50 22.12
CA ARG A 16 -19.49 -3.78 23.44
C ARG A 16 -18.87 -2.90 24.54
N ARG A 17 -17.55 -2.72 24.56
CA ARG A 17 -16.87 -1.88 25.55
C ARG A 17 -17.11 -0.39 25.33
N LEU A 18 -17.23 0.05 24.07
CA LEU A 18 -17.56 1.42 23.72
C LEU A 18 -19.02 1.76 24.07
N ALA A 19 -19.94 0.81 23.92
CA ALA A 19 -21.33 0.96 24.37
C ALA A 19 -21.41 1.20 25.89
N LYS A 20 -20.59 0.51 26.70
CA LYS A 20 -20.47 0.77 28.15
C LYS A 20 -19.99 2.19 28.49
N LYS A 21 -19.24 2.82 27.58
CA LYS A 21 -18.78 4.22 27.69
C LYS A 21 -19.75 5.23 27.07
N LYS A 22 -20.98 4.83 26.74
CA LYS A 22 -22.00 5.65 26.05
C LYS A 22 -21.57 6.13 24.66
N PHE A 23 -20.67 5.39 24.00
CA PHE A 23 -20.31 5.68 22.62
C PHE A 23 -21.29 4.99 21.67
N THR A 24 -22.14 5.77 21.02
CA THR A 24 -23.26 5.29 20.20
C THR A 24 -22.89 5.09 18.73
N ASN A 25 -21.74 5.62 18.31
CA ASN A 25 -21.42 5.76 16.89
C ASN A 25 -20.59 4.58 16.38
N THR A 26 -21.20 3.40 16.38
CA THR A 26 -20.57 2.15 15.90
C THR A 26 -20.15 2.22 14.43
N SER A 27 -20.83 3.04 13.62
CA SER A 27 -20.48 3.28 12.21
C SER A 27 -19.08 3.88 12.03
N LEU A 28 -18.59 4.68 12.98
CA LEU A 28 -17.22 5.21 12.94
C LEU A 28 -16.17 4.10 12.98
N ILE A 29 -16.44 3.00 13.70
CA ILE A 29 -15.51 1.87 13.80
C ILE A 29 -15.38 1.19 12.44
N ASP A 30 -16.50 1.01 11.74
CA ASP A 30 -16.53 0.43 10.39
C ASP A 30 -15.82 1.33 9.38
N GLN A 31 -16.01 2.64 9.48
CA GLN A 31 -15.31 3.61 8.64
C GLN A 31 -13.79 3.59 8.89
N ILE A 32 -13.36 3.47 10.15
CA ILE A 32 -11.93 3.37 10.50
C ILE A 32 -11.32 2.09 9.89
N ILE A 33 -12.03 0.96 9.97
CA ILE A 33 -11.57 -0.30 9.37
C ILE A 33 -11.47 -0.16 7.84
N ALA A 34 -12.49 0.43 7.20
CA ALA A 34 -12.49 0.65 5.76
C ALA A 34 -11.35 1.58 5.30
N LEU A 35 -11.11 2.68 6.03
CA LEU A 35 -10.00 3.59 5.75
C LEU A 35 -8.64 2.94 5.93
N ASP A 36 -8.46 2.08 6.94
CA ASP A 36 -7.21 1.32 7.10
C ASP A 36 -7.00 0.33 5.95
N ASP A 37 -8.06 -0.33 5.50
CA ASP A 37 -8.00 -1.21 4.33
C ASP A 37 -7.60 -0.47 3.07
N GLN A 38 -8.19 0.70 2.82
CA GLN A 38 -7.79 1.56 1.71
C GLN A 38 -6.34 2.00 1.84
N ARG A 39 -5.92 2.42 3.05
CA ARG A 39 -4.54 2.82 3.31
C ARG A 39 -3.57 1.65 3.07
N ARG A 40 -3.88 0.44 3.53
CA ARG A 40 -3.03 -0.75 3.30
C ARG A 40 -2.98 -1.12 1.83
N ALA A 41 -4.10 -1.07 1.12
CA ALA A 41 -4.13 -1.31 -0.32
C ALA A 41 -3.24 -0.30 -1.08
N LEU A 42 -3.34 0.99 -0.74
CA LEU A 42 -2.47 2.04 -1.30
C LEU A 42 -1.00 1.83 -0.93
N GLN A 43 -0.72 1.43 0.31
CA GLN A 43 0.65 1.12 0.74
C GLN A 43 1.24 -0.03 -0.09
N VAL A 44 0.49 -1.12 -0.26
CA VAL A 44 0.90 -2.28 -1.06
C VAL A 44 1.11 -1.86 -2.52
N GLN A 45 0.21 -1.07 -3.10
CA GLN A 45 0.38 -0.57 -4.47
C GLN A 45 1.65 0.28 -4.60
N SER A 46 1.88 1.21 -3.67
CA SER A 46 3.08 2.04 -3.63
C SER A 46 4.37 1.21 -3.51
N ASP A 47 4.39 0.23 -2.60
CA ASP A 47 5.52 -0.66 -2.41
C ASP A 47 5.78 -1.51 -3.67
N GLN A 48 4.72 -1.92 -4.37
CA GLN A 48 4.80 -2.70 -5.60
C GLN A 48 5.34 -1.86 -6.77
N LEU A 49 4.88 -0.61 -6.92
CA LEU A 49 5.42 0.35 -7.90
C LEU A 49 6.90 0.65 -7.62
N GLN A 50 7.26 0.84 -6.35
CA GLN A 50 8.65 1.07 -5.96
C GLN A 50 9.53 -0.15 -6.26
N ALA A 51 9.03 -1.37 -5.99
CA ALA A 51 9.72 -2.61 -6.32
C ALA A 51 9.89 -2.79 -7.84
N GLU A 52 8.87 -2.45 -8.63
CA GLU A 52 8.91 -2.50 -10.09
C GLU A 52 9.93 -1.49 -10.66
N SER A 53 9.91 -0.25 -10.18
CA SER A 53 10.88 0.79 -10.55
C SER A 53 12.33 0.37 -10.23
N ASN A 54 12.55 -0.25 -9.07
CA ASN A 54 13.86 -0.79 -8.70
C ASN A 54 14.30 -1.97 -9.60
N ARG A 55 13.36 -2.85 -9.99
CA ARG A 55 13.64 -3.96 -10.91
C ARG A 55 14.01 -3.45 -12.30
N LEU A 56 13.23 -2.52 -12.84
CA LEU A 56 13.50 -1.90 -14.14
C LEU A 56 14.84 -1.16 -14.13
N SER A 57 15.17 -0.45 -13.04
CA SER A 57 16.47 0.22 -12.88
C SER A 57 17.64 -0.75 -12.97
N LYS A 58 17.52 -1.94 -12.35
CA LYS A 58 18.54 -3.00 -12.45
C LYS A 58 18.62 -3.59 -13.86
N GLU A 59 17.48 -3.82 -14.50
CA GLU A 59 17.40 -4.35 -15.86
C GLU A 59 18.01 -3.39 -16.90
N ILE A 60 17.77 -2.08 -16.76
CA ILE A 60 18.41 -1.04 -17.56
C ILE A 60 19.94 -1.11 -17.41
N GLY A 61 20.45 -1.23 -16.18
CA GLY A 61 21.90 -1.36 -15.93
C GLY A 61 22.51 -2.59 -16.59
N ILE A 62 21.81 -3.73 -16.57
CA ILE A 62 22.24 -4.97 -17.23
C ILE A 62 22.20 -4.83 -18.75
N LEU A 63 21.14 -4.26 -19.32
CA LEU A 63 20.98 -4.07 -20.77
C LEU A 63 22.04 -3.12 -21.35
N ILE A 64 22.38 -2.05 -20.63
CA ILE A 64 23.49 -1.15 -20.99
C ILE A 64 24.83 -1.90 -20.94
N LYS A 65 25.07 -2.70 -19.88
CA LYS A 65 26.29 -3.50 -19.75
C LYS A 65 26.42 -4.56 -20.87
N ASN A 66 25.30 -5.12 -21.31
CA ASN A 66 25.24 -6.10 -22.40
C ASN A 66 25.30 -5.46 -23.80
N GLY A 67 25.46 -4.13 -23.90
CA GLY A 67 25.61 -3.43 -25.19
C GLY A 67 24.31 -3.30 -26.00
N ASN A 68 23.14 -3.39 -25.36
CA ASN A 68 21.84 -3.21 -26.02
C ASN A 68 21.19 -1.86 -25.61
N PRO A 69 21.57 -0.74 -26.27
CA PRO A 69 21.03 0.58 -25.96
C PRO A 69 19.53 0.71 -26.29
N ALA A 70 19.02 -0.05 -27.27
CA ALA A 70 17.61 -0.01 -27.65
C ALA A 70 16.69 -0.58 -26.55
N GLY A 71 17.07 -1.74 -25.97
CA GLY A 71 16.34 -2.33 -24.85
C GLY A 71 16.39 -1.46 -23.59
N ALA A 72 17.54 -0.82 -23.33
CA ALA A 72 17.70 0.09 -22.20
C ALA A 72 16.82 1.35 -22.33
N GLN A 73 16.65 1.89 -23.53
CA GLN A 73 15.79 3.05 -23.77
C GLN A 73 14.31 2.71 -23.55
N GLN A 74 13.86 1.55 -24.05
CA GLN A 74 12.50 1.07 -23.83
C GLN A 74 12.22 0.82 -22.33
N ALA A 75 13.18 0.25 -21.61
CA ALA A 75 13.04 0.05 -20.17
C ALA A 75 13.03 1.38 -19.39
N LYS A 76 13.80 2.40 -19.82
CA LYS A 76 13.72 3.76 -19.26
C LYS A 76 12.35 4.40 -19.46
N GLU A 77 11.74 4.24 -20.64
CA GLU A 77 10.39 4.73 -20.91
C GLU A 77 9.33 4.07 -20.01
N ARG A 78 9.47 2.75 -19.75
CA ARG A 78 8.59 2.05 -18.81
C ARG A 78 8.75 2.57 -17.39
N THR A 79 9.99 2.82 -16.93
CA THR A 79 10.25 3.41 -15.62
C THR A 79 9.70 4.83 -15.50
N ALA A 80 9.74 5.62 -16.56
CA ALA A 80 9.16 6.97 -16.58
C ALA A 80 7.63 6.94 -16.41
N ARG A 81 6.95 5.99 -17.08
CA ARG A 81 5.49 5.82 -16.97
C ARG A 81 5.02 5.28 -15.62
N ILE A 82 5.87 4.59 -14.85
CA ILE A 82 5.56 4.10 -13.50
C ILE A 82 5.70 5.22 -12.45
N LYS A 83 6.40 6.30 -12.79
CA LYS A 83 6.59 7.47 -11.91
C LYS A 83 5.50 8.54 -12.06
N GLU A 84 4.72 8.53 -13.14
CA GLU A 84 3.50 9.34 -13.31
C GLU A 84 2.30 8.64 -12.66
#